data_AF-A0A816WPP2-F1
#
_entry.id   AF-A0A816WPP2-F1
#
_cell.length_a   1.000
_cell.length_b   1.000
_cell.length_c   1.000
_cell.angle_alpha   90.00
_cell.angle_beta   90.00
_cell.angle_gamma   90.00
#
_symmetry.space_group_name_H-M   'P 1'
#
loop_
_entity.id
_entity.type
_entity.pdbx_description
1 polymer ?
#
loop_
_entity_poly.entity_id
_entity_poly.type
_entity_poly.pdbx_seq_one_letter_code
_entity_poly.pdbx_strand_id
1 'polypeptide(L)'
;MKDHTTLSAGPIVRYHDVADQLIVSREFNRKEFVQGIVKFTIGLSETMLVANTVGVVLDIVFNLPLGKIDASHAWFGLLMYTLQIYFDFSGYSDMAISLAHMFGIQFLESFNYPYVFRSIREFRRRWYSSFSNWFRNYLYISLGDNRVSESHIYLNLLAVFLLGDL
;
A
#
# COMPACT_ATOMS: atom_id res chain seq x y z
N MET A 1 7.94 -13.18 22.74
CA MET A 1 8.99 -12.89 21.76
C MET A 1 8.31 -13.02 20.40
N LYS A 2 7.77 -11.91 19.88
CA LYS A 2 7.10 -11.88 18.57
C LYS A 2 8.20 -11.73 17.54
N ASP A 3 8.29 -12.65 16.58
CA ASP A 3 9.25 -12.56 15.49
C ASP A 3 8.93 -11.33 14.64
N HIS A 4 9.72 -10.27 14.80
CA HIS A 4 9.58 -9.00 14.10
C HIS A 4 10.21 -9.01 12.70
N THR A 5 10.47 -10.17 12.11
CA THR A 5 10.96 -10.28 10.72
C THR A 5 9.80 -10.33 9.73
N THR A 6 8.82 -9.43 9.87
CA THR A 6 7.98 -9.05 8.74
C THR A 6 8.82 -8.11 7.87
N LEU A 7 9.32 -8.65 6.75
CA LEU A 7 9.88 -7.85 5.66
C LEU A 7 8.89 -6.72 5.34
N SER A 8 9.30 -5.51 5.67
CA SER A 8 8.47 -4.30 5.65
C SER A 8 7.88 -4.09 4.25
N ALA A 9 6.56 -3.85 4.21
CA ALA A 9 5.73 -3.71 3.02
C ALA A 9 6.06 -2.45 2.22
N GLY A 10 7.25 -2.43 1.61
CA GLY A 10 7.60 -1.42 0.62
C GLY A 10 6.79 -1.61 -0.66
N PRO A 11 6.75 -0.59 -1.54
CA PRO A 11 6.19 -0.71 -2.88
C PRO A 11 6.75 -1.96 -3.58
N ILE A 12 5.90 -2.76 -4.22
CA ILE A 12 6.38 -3.86 -5.05
C ILE A 12 6.98 -3.25 -6.31
N VAL A 13 8.31 -3.18 -6.35
CA VAL A 13 9.06 -2.65 -7.48
C VAL A 13 9.45 -3.78 -8.41
N ARG A 14 9.13 -3.65 -9.70
CA ARG A 14 9.57 -4.60 -10.72
C ARG A 14 10.97 -4.23 -11.16
N TYR A 15 11.86 -5.22 -11.27
CA TYR A 15 13.24 -5.02 -11.73
C TYR A 15 13.29 -4.26 -13.06
N HIS A 16 12.41 -4.56 -14.01
CA HIS A 16 12.35 -3.88 -15.30
C HIS A 16 12.06 -2.37 -15.21
N ASP A 17 11.31 -1.92 -14.20
CA ASP A 17 10.97 -0.48 -14.05
C ASP A 17 12.15 0.32 -13.45
N VAL A 18 13.13 -0.36 -12.86
CA VAL A 18 14.32 0.22 -12.23
C VAL A 18 15.63 -0.17 -12.90
N ALA A 19 15.65 -1.16 -13.78
CA ALA A 19 16.85 -1.69 -14.40
C ALA A 19 17.62 -0.59 -15.13
N ASP A 20 16.92 0.19 -15.96
CA ASP A 20 17.52 1.30 -16.70
C ASP A 20 18.04 2.39 -15.75
N GLN A 21 17.31 2.64 -14.66
CA GLN A 21 17.76 3.59 -13.64
C GLN A 21 19.01 3.09 -12.91
N LEU A 22 19.17 1.77 -12.71
CA LEU A 22 20.32 1.14 -12.01
C LEU A 22 21.58 1.06 -12.85
N ILE A 23 21.44 0.96 -14.18
CA ILE A 23 22.56 0.79 -15.11
C ILE A 23 23.20 2.14 -15.48
N VAL A 24 22.41 3.22 -15.53
CA VAL A 24 22.93 4.57 -15.83
C VAL A 24 23.66 5.14 -14.60
N SER A 25 24.88 5.64 -14.81
CA SER A 25 25.65 6.33 -13.77
C SER A 25 24.87 7.54 -13.27
N ARG A 26 24.60 7.57 -11.96
CA ARG A 26 23.80 8.63 -11.33
C ARG A 26 24.70 9.69 -10.72
N GLU A 27 24.44 10.94 -11.05
CA GLU A 27 25.04 12.06 -10.35
C GLU A 27 24.27 12.33 -9.07
N PHE A 28 24.98 12.45 -7.95
CA PHE A 28 24.38 12.82 -6.68
C PHE A 28 23.85 14.26 -6.77
N ASN A 29 22.54 14.42 -6.62
CA ASN A 29 21.91 15.73 -6.56
C ASN A 29 21.47 16.05 -5.12
N ARG A 30 22.16 17.00 -4.49
CA ARG A 30 21.85 17.46 -3.13
C ARG A 30 20.41 17.95 -2.96
N LYS A 31 19.81 18.57 -3.99
CA LYS A 31 18.43 19.07 -3.91
C LYS A 31 17.43 17.93 -3.80
N GLU A 32 17.59 16.89 -4.62
CA GLU A 32 16.75 15.70 -4.61
C GLU A 32 16.89 14.94 -3.28
N PHE A 33 18.12 14.84 -2.74
CA PHE A 33 18.36 14.24 -1.44
C PHE A 33 17.62 14.96 -0.30
N VAL A 34 17.68 16.29 -0.25
CA VAL A 34 16.97 17.09 0.75
C VAL A 34 15.45 16.96 0.58
N GLN A 35 14.94 16.98 -0.65
CA GLN A 35 13.52 16.76 -0.90
C GLN A 35 13.07 15.36 -0.45
N GLY A 36 13.89 14.34 -0.68
CA GLY A 36 13.69 12.99 -0.15
C GLY A 36 13.58 12.97 1.37
N ILE A 37 14.43 13.71 2.10
CA ILE A 37 14.36 13.77 3.57
C ILE A 37 13.04 14.39 4.03
N VAL A 38 12.61 15.47 3.38
CA VAL A 38 11.34 16.13 3.73
C VAL A 38 10.17 15.17 3.52
N LYS A 39 10.09 14.52 2.35
CA LYS A 39 9.03 13.54 2.04
C LYS A 39 9.07 12.32 2.96
N PHE A 40 10.27 11.81 3.28
CA PHE A 40 10.45 10.72 4.24
C PHE A 40 9.93 11.11 5.62
N THR A 41 10.23 12.32 6.08
CA THR A 41 9.78 12.82 7.38
C THR A 41 8.25 12.96 7.43
N ILE A 42 7.63 13.34 6.31
CA ILE A 42 6.16 13.38 6.19
C ILE A 42 5.57 11.97 6.34
N GLY A 43 6.06 10.99 5.56
CA GLY A 43 5.59 9.60 5.67
C GLY A 43 5.82 9.00 7.06
N LEU A 44 6.97 9.30 7.68
CA LEU A 44 7.24 8.92 9.07
C LEU A 44 6.24 9.56 10.05
N SER A 45 5.89 10.83 9.84
CA SER A 45 4.92 11.54 10.67
C SER A 45 3.52 10.96 10.53
N GLU A 46 3.11 10.56 9.32
CA GLU A 46 1.83 9.90 9.10
C GLU A 46 1.75 8.56 9.85
N THR A 47 2.76 7.71 9.74
CA THR A 47 2.80 6.44 10.46
C THR A 47 2.90 6.67 11.98
N MET A 48 3.84 7.49 12.44
CA MET A 48 4.10 7.65 13.88
C MET A 48 3.06 8.48 14.62
N LEU A 49 2.54 9.56 14.02
CA LEU A 49 1.63 10.48 14.69
C LEU A 49 0.17 10.14 14.43
N VAL A 50 -0.18 9.63 13.25
CA VAL A 50 -1.57 9.34 12.90
C VAL A 50 -1.86 7.86 13.10
N ALA A 51 -1.18 6.96 12.37
CA ALA A 51 -1.50 5.53 12.39
C ALA A 51 -1.35 4.93 13.80
N ASN A 52 -0.23 5.21 14.49
CA ASN A 52 -0.02 4.71 15.85
C ASN A 52 -1.03 5.27 16.86
N THR A 53 -1.36 6.57 16.78
CA THR A 53 -2.33 7.18 17.69
C THR A 53 -3.72 6.58 17.49
N VAL A 54 -4.14 6.38 16.23
CA VAL A 54 -5.41 5.72 15.91
C VAL A 54 -5.39 4.26 16.35
N GLY A 55 -4.23 3.58 16.22
CA GLY A 55 -4.04 2.21 16.70
C GLY A 55 -4.26 2.05 18.20
N VAL A 56 -3.77 2.98 19.01
CA VAL A 56 -4.02 2.97 20.47
C VAL A 56 -5.52 3.10 20.77
N VAL A 57 -6.23 3.97 20.05
CA VAL A 57 -7.69 4.10 20.19
C VAL A 57 -8.38 2.79 19.79
N LEU A 58 -7.90 2.13 18.74
CA LEU A 58 -8.43 0.87 18.26
C LEU A 58 -8.25 -0.26 19.27
N ASP A 59 -7.07 -0.35 19.87
CA ASP A 59 -6.76 -1.33 20.91
C ASP A 59 -7.70 -1.19 22.10
N ILE A 60 -8.06 0.04 22.47
CA ILE A 60 -9.05 0.30 23.54
C ILE A 60 -10.42 -0.25 23.13
N VAL A 61 -10.88 0.05 21.91
CA VAL A 61 -12.20 -0.40 21.41
C VAL A 61 -12.26 -1.93 21.30
N PHE A 62 -11.21 -2.58 20.80
CA PHE A 62 -11.17 -4.04 20.65
C PHE A 62 -10.98 -4.81 21.97
N ASN A 63 -10.40 -4.18 22.99
CA ASN A 63 -10.29 -4.78 24.32
C ASN A 63 -11.54 -4.60 25.20
N LEU A 64 -12.59 -3.93 24.69
CA LEU A 64 -13.85 -3.84 25.41
C LEU A 64 -14.51 -5.24 25.52
N PRO A 65 -15.10 -5.61 26.67
CA PRO A 65 -15.85 -6.85 26.79
C PRO A 65 -16.97 -6.91 25.77
N LEU A 66 -17.16 -8.05 25.09
CA LEU A 66 -18.14 -8.22 24.01
C LEU A 66 -19.58 -7.80 24.40
N GLY A 67 -19.95 -7.95 25.68
CA GLY A 67 -21.26 -7.52 26.21
C GLY A 67 -21.42 -6.01 26.43
N LYS A 68 -20.38 -5.20 26.21
CA LYS A 68 -20.37 -3.73 26.33
C LYS A 68 -20.08 -3.02 25.02
N ILE A 69 -19.86 -3.76 23.93
CA ILE A 69 -19.68 -3.17 22.60
C ILE A 69 -21.07 -2.83 22.06
N ASP A 70 -21.43 -1.56 22.20
CA ASP A 70 -22.62 -1.02 21.54
C ASP A 70 -22.33 -0.75 20.05
N ALA A 71 -23.38 -0.68 19.22
CA ALA A 71 -23.26 -0.45 17.77
C ALA A 71 -22.46 0.82 17.44
N SER A 72 -22.55 1.84 18.30
CA SER A 72 -21.75 3.06 18.25
C SER A 72 -20.23 2.80 18.28
N HIS A 73 -19.77 1.93 19.18
CA HIS A 73 -18.36 1.56 19.33
C HIS A 73 -17.88 0.73 18.14
N ALA A 74 -18.73 -0.15 17.61
CA ALA A 74 -18.41 -0.96 16.43
C ALA A 74 -18.19 -0.10 15.17
N TRP A 75 -19.10 0.86 14.91
CA TRP A 75 -18.95 1.80 13.78
C TRP A 75 -17.73 2.71 13.93
N PHE A 76 -17.48 3.20 15.14
CA PHE A 76 -16.31 4.01 15.43
C PHE A 76 -15.01 3.21 15.25
N GLY A 77 -14.96 1.98 15.78
CA GLY A 77 -13.85 1.06 15.60
C GLY A 77 -13.57 0.76 14.12
N LEU A 78 -14.61 0.52 13.32
CA LEU A 78 -14.46 0.31 11.88
C LEU A 78 -13.83 1.52 11.16
N LEU A 79 -14.26 2.73 11.52
CA LEU A 79 -13.74 3.97 10.94
C LEU A 79 -12.27 4.19 11.34
N MET A 80 -11.95 4.03 12.64
CA MET A 80 -10.58 4.12 13.14
C MET A 80 -9.68 3.06 12.50
N TYR A 81 -10.15 1.83 12.35
CA TYR A 81 -9.37 0.75 11.72
C TYR A 81 -9.05 1.08 10.26
N THR A 82 -10.04 1.62 9.54
CA THR A 82 -9.88 2.06 8.15
C THR A 82 -8.81 3.15 8.02
N LEU A 83 -8.80 4.12 8.94
CA LEU A 83 -7.78 5.17 8.97
C LEU A 83 -6.40 4.63 9.36
N GLN A 84 -6.33 3.74 10.37
CA GLN A 84 -5.07 3.16 10.81
C GLN A 84 -4.37 2.45 9.65
N ILE A 85 -5.07 1.54 8.97
CA ILE A 85 -4.52 0.80 7.83
C ILE A 85 -4.05 1.77 6.75
N TYR A 86 -4.87 2.78 6.41
CA TYR A 86 -4.51 3.74 5.37
C TYR A 86 -3.20 4.46 5.67
N PHE A 87 -3.09 5.09 6.86
CA PHE A 87 -1.91 5.88 7.21
C PHE A 87 -0.68 5.00 7.48
N ASP A 88 -0.87 3.77 7.96
CA ASP A 88 0.23 2.84 8.15
C ASP A 88 0.85 2.47 6.79
N PHE A 89 0.05 1.97 5.86
CA PHE A 89 0.56 1.56 4.54
C PHE A 89 1.00 2.75 3.66
N SER A 90 0.28 3.87 3.69
CA SER A 90 0.67 5.09 2.96
C SER A 90 2.01 5.61 3.47
N GLY A 91 2.17 5.75 4.79
CA GLY A 91 3.41 6.25 5.38
C GLY A 91 4.62 5.35 5.09
N TYR A 92 4.48 4.02 5.19
CA TYR A 92 5.56 3.09 4.80
C TYR A 92 5.92 3.18 3.32
N SER A 93 4.92 3.29 2.45
CA SER A 93 5.15 3.43 1.01
C SER A 93 5.89 4.73 0.69
N ASP A 94 5.48 5.84 1.29
CA ASP A 94 6.07 7.15 1.07
C ASP A 94 7.49 7.23 1.64
N MET A 95 7.75 6.60 2.77
CA MET A 95 9.11 6.44 3.31
C MET A 95 10.01 5.66 2.34
N ALA A 96 9.54 4.54 1.79
CA ALA A 96 10.31 3.74 0.84
C ALA A 96 10.57 4.48 -0.49
N ILE A 97 9.57 5.17 -1.04
CA ILE A 97 9.71 6.01 -2.24
C ILE A 97 10.69 7.15 -1.99
N SER A 98 10.61 7.78 -0.82
CA SER A 98 11.49 8.89 -0.45
C SER A 98 12.94 8.45 -0.28
N LEU A 99 13.18 7.29 0.33
CA LEU A 99 14.52 6.70 0.41
C LEU A 99 15.07 6.39 -0.99
N ALA A 100 14.26 5.79 -1.86
CA ALA A 100 14.64 5.55 -3.24
C ALA A 100 15.03 6.85 -3.96
N HIS A 101 14.24 7.90 -3.77
CA HIS A 101 14.45 9.22 -4.35
C HIS A 101 15.77 9.86 -3.89
N MET A 102 16.15 9.67 -2.62
CA MET A 102 17.46 10.10 -2.10
C MET A 102 18.63 9.43 -2.84
N PHE A 103 18.47 8.19 -3.29
CA PHE A 103 19.45 7.44 -4.09
C PHE A 103 19.28 7.65 -5.61
N GLY A 104 18.46 8.62 -6.01
CA GLY A 104 18.18 8.92 -7.42
C GLY A 104 17.32 7.88 -8.13
N ILE A 105 16.58 7.05 -7.37
CA ILE A 105 15.64 6.06 -7.90
C ILE A 105 14.23 6.64 -7.79
N GLN A 106 13.53 6.69 -8.91
CA GLN A 106 12.13 7.07 -8.96
C GLN A 106 11.26 5.81 -8.93
N PHE A 107 10.58 5.60 -7.79
CA PHE A 107 9.54 4.60 -7.66
C PHE A 107 8.17 5.19 -7.99
N LEU A 108 7.26 4.32 -8.42
CA LEU A 108 5.85 4.67 -8.63
C LEU A 108 5.16 4.88 -7.27
N GLU A 109 4.33 5.92 -7.19
CA GLU A 109 3.49 6.18 -6.03
C GLU A 109 2.51 5.02 -5.82
N SER A 110 2.51 4.46 -4.60
CA SER A 110 1.65 3.31 -4.27
C SER A 110 0.24 3.76 -3.89
N PHE A 111 0.09 4.95 -3.32
CA PHE A 111 -1.16 5.54 -2.86
C PHE A 111 -1.44 6.86 -3.58
N ASN A 112 -2.65 7.03 -4.13
CA ASN A 112 -3.06 8.29 -4.76
C ASN A 112 -4.50 8.65 -4.38
N TYR A 113 -4.67 9.33 -3.24
CA TYR A 113 -5.96 9.78 -2.70
C TYR A 113 -7.09 8.74 -2.90
N PRO A 114 -6.96 7.54 -2.31
CA PRO A 114 -7.85 6.42 -2.63
C PRO A 114 -9.29 6.68 -2.25
N TYR A 115 -9.56 7.48 -1.21
CA TYR A 115 -10.90 7.83 -0.76
C TYR A 115 -11.65 8.81 -1.69
N VAL A 116 -10.96 9.43 -2.66
CA VAL A 116 -11.58 10.27 -3.70
C VAL A 116 -11.81 9.42 -4.96
N PHE A 117 -12.74 8.47 -4.90
CA PHE A 117 -13.02 7.53 -5.99
C PHE A 117 -14.44 7.65 -6.52
N ARG A 118 -14.63 7.38 -7.82
CA ARG A 118 -15.96 7.32 -8.47
C ARG A 118 -16.49 5.89 -8.61
N SER A 119 -15.64 4.89 -8.41
CA SER A 119 -16.00 3.46 -8.45
C SER A 119 -15.06 2.59 -7.62
N ILE A 120 -15.52 1.40 -7.19
CA ILE A 120 -14.70 0.44 -6.43
C ILE A 120 -13.44 0.01 -7.19
N ARG A 121 -13.51 -0.05 -8.53
CA ARG A 121 -12.37 -0.33 -9.39
C ARG A 121 -11.31 0.78 -9.33
N GLU A 122 -11.76 2.03 -9.26
CA GLU A 122 -10.88 3.18 -9.13
C GLU A 122 -10.23 3.26 -7.73
N PHE A 123 -10.99 2.95 -6.67
CA PHE A 123 -10.47 2.81 -5.32
C PHE A 123 -9.31 1.80 -5.28
N ARG A 124 -9.52 0.58 -5.80
CA ARG A 124 -8.49 -0.46 -5.82
C ARG A 124 -7.22 -0.02 -6.55
N ARG A 125 -7.37 0.69 -7.69
CA ARG A 125 -6.24 1.20 -8.46
C ARG A 125 -5.43 2.26 -7.69
N ARG A 126 -6.07 3.04 -6.82
CA ARG A 126 -5.46 4.12 -6.04
C ARG A 126 -4.96 3.69 -4.65
N TRP A 127 -5.45 2.56 -4.12
CA TRP A 127 -5.16 2.08 -2.78
C TRP A 127 -3.84 1.29 -2.68
N TYR A 128 -3.39 0.61 -3.72
CA TYR A 128 -2.04 0.02 -3.75
C TYR A 128 -1.68 -0.29 -5.21
N SER A 129 -1.37 0.76 -5.97
CA SER A 129 -1.22 0.67 -7.43
C SER A 129 -0.15 -0.36 -7.83
N SER A 130 0.96 -0.41 -7.10
CA SER A 130 2.10 -1.31 -7.36
C SER A 130 1.72 -2.80 -7.25
N PHE A 131 0.92 -3.18 -6.24
CA PHE A 131 0.40 -4.54 -6.04
C PHE A 131 -0.67 -4.89 -7.06
N SER A 132 -1.57 -3.95 -7.35
CA SER A 132 -2.58 -4.14 -8.40
C SER A 132 -1.93 -4.39 -9.77
N ASN A 133 -0.85 -3.66 -10.08
CA ASN A 133 -0.07 -3.88 -11.29
C ASN A 133 0.70 -5.20 -11.25
N TRP A 134 1.26 -5.60 -10.12
CA TRP A 134 1.92 -6.91 -9.99
C TRP A 134 0.94 -8.06 -10.21
N PHE A 135 -0.22 -8.06 -9.55
CA PHE A 135 -1.27 -9.07 -9.74
C PHE A 135 -1.77 -9.13 -11.19
N ARG A 136 -1.99 -7.96 -11.82
CA ARG A 136 -2.38 -7.91 -13.21
C ARG A 136 -1.30 -8.51 -14.12
N ASN A 137 -0.06 -8.06 -13.99
CA ASN A 137 0.98 -8.43 -14.94
C ASN A 137 1.54 -9.84 -14.72
N TYR A 138 1.56 -10.32 -13.47
CA TYR A 138 2.16 -11.61 -13.13
C TYR A 138 1.14 -12.74 -13.07
N LEU A 139 -0.09 -12.44 -12.66
CA LEU A 139 -1.12 -13.46 -12.43
C LEU A 139 -2.18 -13.42 -13.53
N TYR A 140 -2.78 -12.25 -13.80
CA TYR A 140 -3.87 -12.14 -14.77
C TYR A 140 -3.42 -12.31 -16.24
N ILE A 141 -2.28 -11.70 -16.64
CA ILE A 141 -1.74 -11.87 -18.00
C ILE A 141 -1.26 -13.31 -18.23
N SER A 142 -0.60 -13.92 -17.23
CA SER A 142 -0.14 -15.31 -17.31
C SER A 142 -1.28 -16.32 -17.47
N LEU A 143 -2.49 -15.96 -17.03
CA LEU A 143 -3.70 -16.79 -17.16
C LEU A 143 -4.47 -16.59 -18.48
N GLY A 144 -3.92 -15.81 -19.42
CA GLY A 144 -4.47 -15.67 -20.78
C GLY A 144 -5.14 -14.33 -21.10
N ASP A 145 -5.16 -13.38 -20.15
CA ASP A 145 -5.73 -12.04 -20.33
C ASP A 145 -7.20 -12.09 -20.84
N ASN A 146 -7.73 -11.03 -21.44
CA ASN A 146 -9.05 -11.02 -22.09
C ASN A 146 -9.11 -11.80 -23.43
N ARG A 147 -8.15 -12.66 -23.73
CA ARG A 147 -8.09 -13.44 -25.00
C ARG A 147 -8.75 -14.81 -24.90
N VAL A 148 -9.26 -15.16 -23.72
CA VAL A 148 -9.98 -16.40 -23.42
C VAL A 148 -11.50 -16.17 -23.40
N SER A 149 -12.28 -17.25 -23.47
CA SER A 149 -13.75 -17.18 -23.45
C SER A 149 -14.28 -16.54 -22.16
N GLU A 150 -15.47 -15.92 -22.23
CA GLU A 150 -16.04 -15.16 -21.10
C GLU A 150 -16.09 -15.96 -19.79
N SER A 151 -16.37 -17.27 -19.85
CA SER A 151 -16.37 -18.15 -18.67
C SER A 151 -15.00 -18.28 -17.99
N HIS A 152 -13.92 -18.29 -18.77
CA HIS A 152 -12.56 -18.34 -18.25
C HIS A 152 -12.12 -16.99 -17.67
N ILE A 153 -12.67 -15.87 -18.15
CA ILE A 153 -12.43 -14.55 -17.55
C ILE A 153 -12.98 -14.51 -16.12
N TYR A 154 -14.20 -15.01 -15.89
CA TYR A 154 -14.78 -15.08 -14.53
C TYR A 154 -13.97 -16.01 -13.61
N LEU A 155 -13.51 -17.17 -14.09
CA LEU A 155 -12.65 -18.07 -13.32
C LEU A 155 -11.29 -17.44 -13.01
N ASN A 156 -10.68 -16.76 -13.98
CA ASN A 156 -9.41 -16.07 -13.78
C ASN A 156 -9.55 -14.91 -12.78
N LEU A 157 -10.66 -14.16 -12.83
CA LEU A 157 -10.96 -13.12 -11.84
C LEU A 157 -11.14 -13.72 -10.44
N LEU A 158 -11.86 -14.85 -10.33
CA LEU A 158 -12.08 -15.54 -9.06
C LEU A 158 -10.76 -16.11 -8.50
N ALA A 159 -9.91 -16.71 -9.34
CA ALA A 159 -8.59 -17.18 -8.94
C ALA A 159 -7.67 -16.03 -8.51
N VAL A 160 -7.66 -14.90 -9.24
CA VAL A 160 -6.91 -13.69 -8.88
C VAL A 160 -7.41 -13.10 -7.55
N PHE A 161 -8.71 -13.15 -7.29
CA PHE A 161 -9.29 -12.67 -6.03
C PHE A 161 -8.93 -13.59 -4.88
N LEU A 162 -9.12 -14.91 -5.03
CA LEU A 162 -8.75 -15.90 -4.02
C LEU A 162 -7.25 -15.91 -3.72
N LEU A 163 -6.38 -15.79 -4.73
CA LEU A 163 -4.92 -15.75 -4.53
C LEU A 163 -4.42 -14.38 -4.06
N GLY A 164 -5.21 -13.32 -4.27
CA GLY A 164 -4.88 -11.96 -3.82
C GLY A 164 -5.24 -11.70 -2.36
N ASP A 165 -6.26 -12.38 -1.85
CA ASP A 165 -6.77 -12.21 -0.49
C ASP A 165 -6.37 -13.36 0.47
N LEU A 166 -5.67 -14.41 0.00
CA LEU A 166 -5.15 -15.52 0.82
C LEU A 166 -3.80 -15.20 1.49
#